data_AF-A0A956D5Y3-F1
#
_entry.id   AF-A0A956D5Y3-F1
#
_cell.length_a   1.000
_cell.length_b   1.000
_cell.length_c   1.000
_cell.angle_alpha   90.00
_cell.angle_beta   90.00
_cell.angle_gamma   90.00
#
_symmetry.space_group_name_H-M   'P 1'
#
loop_
_entity.id
_entity.type
_entity.pdbx_description
1 polymer ?
#
loop_
_entity_poly.entity_id
_entity_poly.type
_entity_poly.pdbx_seq_one_letter_code
_entity_poly.pdbx_strand_id
1 'polypeptide(L)'
;MDRATADGREMSVDDEHARIDTGESFQRLCVEAHVEVGPELASLVPDPDGLALALVYRCAATRIRGAVVASLAKPRFVLELSRDDVEGDLSLVAQLTRRTPGTSSLHARHVGAWLGSSNPWTLGTRQEPPRDGRFLEIQFQRFSTDPVLSTFGPVLYRLEVDDDEPRLWLNA
;
A
#
# COMPACT_ATOMS: atom_id res chain seq x y z
N MET A 1 5.04 -12.83 -10.32
CA MET A 1 3.67 -12.27 -10.32
C MET A 1 2.94 -12.95 -11.47
N ASP A 2 1.73 -13.44 -11.25
CA ASP A 2 1.12 -14.33 -12.24
C ASP A 2 0.17 -13.57 -13.15
N ARG A 3 -0.53 -12.59 -12.57
CA ARG A 3 -1.57 -11.86 -13.28
C ARG A 3 -1.81 -10.50 -12.63
N ALA A 4 -1.93 -9.47 -13.45
CA ALA A 4 -2.50 -8.20 -13.04
C ALA A 4 -3.68 -7.87 -13.93
N THR A 5 -4.74 -7.36 -13.31
CA THR A 5 -5.94 -6.90 -14.02
C THR A 5 -6.34 -5.50 -13.57
N ALA A 6 -6.74 -4.67 -14.53
CA ALA A 6 -7.30 -3.34 -14.30
C ALA A 6 -8.74 -3.34 -14.83
N ASP A 7 -9.72 -3.10 -13.96
CA ASP A 7 -11.16 -3.19 -14.27
C ASP A 7 -11.56 -4.51 -14.97
N GLY A 8 -10.91 -5.61 -14.57
CA GLY A 8 -11.12 -6.95 -15.14
C GLY A 8 -10.41 -7.21 -16.48
N ARG A 9 -9.69 -6.24 -17.03
CA ARG A 9 -8.83 -6.41 -18.21
C ARG A 9 -7.44 -6.83 -17.80
N GLU A 10 -6.89 -7.84 -18.46
CA GLU A 10 -5.54 -8.32 -18.19
C GLU A 10 -4.48 -7.34 -18.68
N MET A 11 -3.42 -7.19 -17.88
CA MET A 11 -2.36 -6.23 -18.11
C MET A 11 -1.08 -6.96 -18.56
N SER A 12 -0.30 -6.32 -19.43
CA SER A 12 1.00 -6.84 -19.83
C SER A 12 2.02 -6.68 -18.69
N VAL A 13 2.69 -7.77 -18.35
CA VAL A 13 3.79 -7.80 -17.38
C VAL A 13 5.10 -7.77 -18.16
N ASP A 14 5.93 -6.77 -17.90
CA ASP A 14 7.33 -6.77 -18.32
C ASP A 14 8.15 -7.44 -17.21
N ASP A 15 8.46 -8.72 -17.42
CA ASP A 15 9.23 -9.54 -16.49
C ASP A 15 10.70 -9.08 -16.37
N GLU A 16 11.25 -8.41 -17.39
CA GLU A 16 12.64 -7.95 -17.39
C GLU A 16 12.85 -6.78 -16.41
N HIS A 17 11.85 -5.89 -16.32
CA HIS A 17 11.88 -4.73 -15.44
C HIS A 17 10.97 -4.86 -14.22
N ALA A 18 10.32 -6.02 -14.05
CA ALA A 18 9.33 -6.26 -13.02
C ALA A 18 8.24 -5.16 -13.00
N ARG A 19 7.85 -4.68 -14.19
CA ARG A 19 7.00 -3.52 -14.40
C ARG A 19 5.68 -3.90 -15.05
N ILE A 20 4.59 -3.36 -14.53
CA ILE A 20 3.27 -3.46 -15.18
C ILE A 20 2.81 -2.05 -15.49
N ASP A 21 2.48 -1.82 -16.75
CA ASP A 21 1.88 -0.57 -17.19
C ASP A 21 0.37 -0.75 -17.33
N THR A 22 -0.36 0.15 -16.70
CA THR A 22 -1.83 0.21 -16.80
C THR A 22 -2.32 0.70 -18.16
N GLY A 23 -1.54 1.50 -18.88
CA GLY A 23 -1.86 2.06 -20.20
C GLY A 23 -3.04 3.06 -20.25
N GLU A 24 -4.10 2.77 -19.49
CA GLU A 24 -5.39 3.44 -19.45
C GLU A 24 -5.81 3.79 -18.01
N SER A 25 -6.83 4.64 -17.87
CA SER A 25 -7.48 4.92 -16.59
C SER A 25 -8.22 3.68 -16.08
N PHE A 26 -8.00 3.28 -14.83
CA PHE A 26 -8.71 2.19 -14.18
C PHE A 26 -9.48 2.69 -12.94
N GLN A 27 -10.47 1.93 -12.46
CA GLN A 27 -11.13 2.17 -11.16
C GLN A 27 -10.65 1.19 -10.08
N ARG A 28 -10.37 -0.05 -10.47
CA ARG A 28 -9.90 -1.12 -9.59
C ARG A 28 -8.71 -1.83 -10.21
N LEU A 29 -7.68 -2.02 -9.41
CA LEU A 29 -6.51 -2.82 -9.71
C LEU A 29 -6.57 -4.11 -8.89
N CYS A 30 -6.49 -5.26 -9.54
CA CYS A 30 -6.36 -6.55 -8.89
C CYS A 30 -5.06 -7.21 -9.32
N VAL A 31 -4.21 -7.50 -8.34
CA VAL A 31 -2.92 -8.18 -8.53
C VAL A 31 -3.00 -9.56 -7.90
N GLU A 32 -2.80 -10.58 -8.72
CA GLU A 32 -2.65 -11.96 -8.29
C GLU A 32 -1.19 -12.39 -8.42
N ALA A 33 -0.62 -12.84 -7.31
CA ALA A 33 0.76 -13.31 -7.28
C ALA A 33 0.84 -14.67 -6.60
N HIS A 34 1.54 -15.60 -7.24
CA HIS A 34 2.06 -16.79 -6.61
C HIS A 34 3.55 -16.59 -6.34
N VAL A 35 3.97 -16.95 -5.13
CA VAL A 35 5.39 -16.94 -4.76
C VAL A 35 5.82 -18.40 -4.63
N GLU A 36 6.72 -18.82 -5.50
CA GLU A 36 7.32 -20.13 -5.39
C GLU A 36 8.26 -20.17 -4.18
N VAL A 37 7.98 -21.09 -3.26
CA VAL A 37 8.82 -21.32 -2.09
C VAL A 37 9.72 -22.50 -2.39
N GLY A 38 11.02 -22.23 -2.53
CA GLY A 38 12.01 -23.28 -2.73
C GLY A 38 12.05 -24.26 -1.55
N PRO A 39 12.35 -25.56 -1.80
CA PRO A 39 12.37 -26.59 -0.76
C PRO A 39 13.42 -26.32 0.33
N GLU A 40 14.46 -25.55 0.00
CA GLU A 40 15.51 -25.13 0.94
C GLU A 40 14.99 -24.20 2.04
N LEU A 41 13.93 -23.42 1.79
CA LEU A 41 13.34 -22.57 2.82
C LEU A 41 12.72 -23.44 3.94
N ALA A 42 12.16 -24.60 3.58
CA ALA A 42 11.56 -25.52 4.54
C ALA A 42 12.61 -26.22 5.42
N SER A 43 13.85 -26.38 4.94
CA SER A 43 14.93 -26.97 5.74
C SER A 43 15.63 -25.96 6.65
N LEU A 44 15.58 -24.66 6.31
CA LEU A 44 16.19 -23.57 7.09
C LEU A 44 15.30 -23.05 8.22
N VAL A 45 14.01 -23.37 8.20
CA VAL A 45 13.03 -22.90 9.18
C VAL A 45 12.60 -24.05 10.09
N PRO A 46 12.93 -24.00 11.40
CA PRO A 46 12.59 -25.06 12.36
C PRO A 46 11.08 -25.26 12.58
N ASP A 47 10.27 -24.23 12.31
CA ASP A 47 8.81 -24.20 12.47
C ASP A 47 8.16 -23.43 11.31
N PRO A 48 7.88 -24.10 10.18
CA PRO A 48 7.26 -23.46 9.01
C PRO A 48 5.80 -23.02 9.29
N ASP A 49 5.12 -23.65 10.25
CA ASP A 49 3.73 -23.31 10.62
C ASP A 49 3.66 -21.98 11.37
N GLY A 50 4.73 -21.61 12.07
CA GLY A 50 4.94 -20.30 12.70
C GLY A 50 5.24 -19.16 11.71
N LEU A 51 5.41 -19.44 10.43
CA LEU A 51 5.74 -18.45 9.40
C LEU A 51 4.59 -18.19 8.41
N ALA A 52 4.63 -17.01 7.80
CA ALA A 52 3.75 -16.59 6.72
C ALA A 52 4.50 -15.75 5.70
N LEU A 53 4.06 -15.78 4.46
CA LEU A 53 4.53 -14.84 3.47
C LEU A 53 3.63 -13.62 3.48
N ALA A 54 4.22 -12.43 3.39
CA ALA A 54 3.53 -11.18 3.26
C ALA A 54 3.91 -10.54 1.93
N LEU A 55 2.93 -10.19 1.11
CA LEU A 55 3.12 -9.28 -0.02
C LEU A 55 2.90 -7.87 0.49
N VAL A 56 4.00 -7.17 0.79
CA VAL A 56 4.00 -5.79 1.27
C VAL A 56 3.87 -4.87 0.07
N TYR A 57 2.98 -3.88 0.16
CA TYR A 57 2.79 -2.88 -0.87
C TYR A 57 2.95 -1.46 -0.34
N ARG A 58 3.48 -0.59 -1.19
CA ARG A 58 3.68 0.83 -0.88
C ARG A 58 3.51 1.68 -2.14
N CYS A 59 2.71 2.73 -2.05
CA CYS A 59 2.71 3.82 -3.03
C CYS A 59 3.27 5.08 -2.38
N ALA A 60 4.27 5.70 -3.01
CA ALA A 60 4.90 6.89 -2.44
C ALA A 60 4.00 8.13 -2.53
N ALA A 61 3.27 8.29 -3.64
CA ALA A 61 2.46 9.48 -3.90
C ALA A 61 1.25 9.56 -2.96
N THR A 62 0.47 8.47 -2.86
CA THR A 62 -0.71 8.40 -1.97
C THR A 62 -0.36 8.08 -0.52
N ARG A 63 0.91 7.75 -0.25
CA ARG A 63 1.44 7.28 1.05
C ARG A 63 0.79 6.01 1.57
N ILE A 64 -0.01 5.30 0.78
CA ILE A 64 -0.60 4.02 1.21
C ILE A 64 0.51 2.99 1.46
N ARG A 65 0.34 2.22 2.53
CA ARG A 65 1.20 1.11 2.93
C ARG A 65 0.34 0.00 3.50
N GLY A 66 0.62 -1.23 3.13
CA GLY A 66 -0.08 -2.38 3.69
C GLY A 66 0.59 -3.69 3.33
N ALA A 67 -0.03 -4.78 3.72
CA ALA A 67 0.43 -6.12 3.40
C ALA A 67 -0.74 -7.09 3.28
N VAL A 68 -0.65 -8.00 2.32
CA VAL A 68 -1.53 -9.18 2.22
C VAL A 68 -0.73 -10.39 2.67
N VAL A 69 -1.30 -11.21 3.56
CA VAL A 69 -0.59 -12.35 4.16
C VAL A 69 -1.13 -13.66 3.60
N ALA A 70 -0.24 -14.55 3.19
CA ALA A 70 -0.53 -15.89 2.71
C ALA A 70 0.21 -16.95 3.54
N SER A 71 -0.33 -18.17 3.53
CA SER A 71 0.35 -19.34 4.12
C SER A 71 1.51 -19.78 3.23
N LEU A 72 2.60 -20.28 3.81
CA LEU A 72 3.66 -20.94 3.05
C LEU A 72 3.17 -22.17 2.28
N ALA A 73 2.15 -22.88 2.78
CA ALA A 73 1.58 -24.04 2.10
C ALA A 73 0.73 -23.66 0.87
N LYS A 74 0.25 -22.40 0.81
CA LYS A 74 -0.55 -21.85 -0.29
C LYS A 74 -0.14 -20.39 -0.51
N PRO A 75 1.03 -20.15 -1.14
CA PRO A 75 1.65 -18.84 -1.21
C PRO A 75 1.03 -17.97 -2.33
N ARG A 76 -0.30 -17.83 -2.30
CA ARG A 76 -1.09 -17.05 -3.27
C ARG A 76 -1.63 -15.78 -2.60
N PHE A 77 -1.45 -14.67 -3.28
CA PHE A 77 -1.90 -13.34 -2.87
C PHE A 77 -2.94 -12.81 -3.85
N VAL A 78 -3.94 -12.14 -3.29
CA VAL A 78 -4.88 -11.32 -4.05
C VAL A 78 -4.87 -9.95 -3.40
N LEU A 79 -4.43 -8.95 -4.15
CA LEU A 79 -4.39 -7.56 -3.72
C LEU A 79 -5.36 -6.77 -4.59
N GLU A 80 -6.39 -6.21 -3.95
CA GLU A 80 -7.34 -5.31 -4.60
C GLU A 80 -7.10 -3.90 -4.08
N LEU A 81 -6.88 -2.95 -5.00
CA LEU A 81 -6.68 -1.54 -4.70
C LEU A 81 -7.63 -0.70 -5.54
N SER A 82 -8.17 0.36 -4.94
CA SER A 82 -8.89 1.35 -5.72
C SER A 82 -7.90 2.26 -6.44
N ARG A 83 -8.37 2.90 -7.50
CA ARG A 83 -7.60 3.92 -8.20
C ARG A 83 -7.11 5.03 -7.27
N ASP A 84 -7.94 5.47 -6.33
CA ASP A 84 -7.58 6.58 -5.42
C ASP A 84 -6.51 6.15 -4.40
N ASP A 85 -6.31 4.84 -4.19
CA ASP A 85 -5.22 4.32 -3.36
C ASP A 85 -3.86 4.33 -4.08
N VAL A 86 -3.84 4.38 -5.41
CA VAL A 86 -2.62 4.18 -6.22
C VAL A 86 -2.45 5.29 -7.24
N GLU A 87 -1.46 6.15 -7.00
CA GLU A 87 -1.04 7.19 -7.93
C GLU A 87 0.47 7.08 -8.18
N GLY A 88 0.87 6.87 -9.44
CA GLY A 88 2.27 6.62 -9.81
C GLY A 88 2.72 5.20 -9.47
N ASP A 89 3.93 5.07 -8.92
CA ASP A 89 4.58 3.77 -8.73
C ASP A 89 4.09 3.08 -7.44
N LEU A 90 3.55 1.86 -7.61
CA LEU A 90 3.23 0.93 -6.54
C LEU A 90 4.34 -0.13 -6.44
N SER A 91 5.09 -0.10 -5.35
CA SER A 91 6.10 -1.13 -5.06
C SER A 91 5.47 -2.31 -4.32
N LEU A 92 5.72 -3.52 -4.80
CA LEU A 92 5.30 -4.79 -4.20
C LEU A 92 6.52 -5.63 -3.85
N VAL A 93 6.62 -6.08 -2.60
CA VAL A 93 7.75 -6.87 -2.09
C VAL A 93 7.25 -8.06 -1.28
N ALA A 94 7.69 -9.26 -1.65
CA ALA A 94 7.41 -10.46 -0.86
C ALA A 94 8.38 -10.56 0.32
N GLN A 95 7.84 -10.76 1.52
CA GLN A 95 8.61 -10.89 2.76
C GLN A 95 8.18 -12.13 3.53
N LEU A 96 9.11 -12.74 4.26
CA LEU A 96 8.81 -13.82 5.18
C LEU A 96 8.62 -13.25 6.57
N THR A 97 7.47 -13.51 7.18
CA THR A 97 7.04 -12.94 8.47
C THR A 97 6.67 -14.06 9.44
N ARG A 98 6.73 -13.79 10.75
CA ARG A 98 6.19 -14.72 11.77
C ARG A 98 4.70 -14.45 11.99
N ARG A 99 3.89 -15.50 12.11
CA ARG A 99 2.45 -15.40 12.40
C ARG A 99 2.17 -14.99 13.84
N THR A 100 3.03 -15.43 14.76
CA THR A 100 2.95 -15.13 16.19
C THR A 100 4.16 -14.31 16.63
N PRO A 101 3.96 -13.22 17.40
CA PRO A 101 5.06 -12.55 18.09
C PRO A 101 5.73 -13.56 19.03
N GLY A 102 7.00 -13.86 18.82
CA GLY A 102 7.72 -14.82 19.64
C GLY A 102 7.93 -14.28 21.06
N THR A 103 7.52 -15.04 22.07
CA THR A 103 7.71 -14.76 23.51
C THR A 103 9.09 -15.16 24.05
N SER A 104 10.03 -15.65 23.22
CA SER A 104 11.35 -16.13 23.69
C SER A 104 12.52 -15.26 23.23
N SER A 105 13.40 -14.97 24.19
CA SER A 105 14.53 -14.03 24.11
C SER A 105 15.75 -14.52 23.31
N LEU A 106 15.71 -15.71 22.73
CA LEU A 106 16.85 -16.36 22.07
C LEU A 106 16.79 -16.34 20.53
N HIS A 107 15.82 -15.64 19.95
CA HIS A 107 15.67 -15.56 18.49
C HIS A 107 15.62 -14.10 18.03
N ALA A 108 16.15 -13.83 16.83
CA ALA A 108 16.37 -12.48 16.30
C ALA A 108 15.15 -11.55 16.46
N ARG A 109 15.42 -10.33 16.95
CA ARG A 109 14.46 -9.28 17.33
C ARG A 109 13.65 -8.65 16.18
N HIS A 110 13.84 -9.08 14.93
CA HIS A 110 13.31 -8.35 13.76
C HIS A 110 12.01 -8.95 13.19
N VAL A 111 11.05 -8.06 12.95
CA VAL A 111 9.74 -8.30 12.33
C VAL A 111 9.94 -8.47 10.82
N GLY A 112 10.10 -9.72 10.38
CA GLY A 112 10.18 -10.07 8.96
C GLY A 112 11.59 -10.00 8.36
N ALA A 113 11.90 -10.96 7.50
CA ALA A 113 13.11 -10.99 6.70
C ALA A 113 12.76 -10.84 5.22
N TRP A 114 13.53 -10.03 4.50
CA TRP A 114 13.46 -9.98 3.04
C TRP A 114 13.88 -11.34 2.48
N LEU A 115 13.10 -11.84 1.52
CA LEU A 115 13.55 -12.96 0.72
C LEU A 115 14.63 -12.42 -0.21
N GLY A 116 15.87 -12.93 -0.11
CA GLY A 116 16.99 -12.43 -0.90
C GLY A 116 16.77 -12.48 -2.42
N SER A 117 15.80 -13.29 -2.87
CA SER A 117 15.37 -13.43 -4.27
C SER A 117 14.17 -12.56 -4.65
N SER A 118 13.54 -11.82 -3.73
CA SER A 118 12.40 -10.97 -4.06
C SER A 118 12.87 -9.65 -4.65
N ASN A 119 13.01 -9.60 -5.98
CA ASN A 119 13.09 -8.32 -6.66
C ASN A 119 11.75 -7.59 -6.45
N PRO A 120 11.77 -6.32 -6.01
CA PRO A 120 10.55 -5.53 -5.86
C PRO A 120 9.88 -5.38 -7.23
N TRP A 121 8.61 -5.75 -7.34
CA TRP A 121 7.81 -5.41 -8.51
C TRP A 121 7.37 -3.96 -8.40
N THR A 122 7.39 -3.23 -9.51
CA THR A 122 6.94 -1.84 -9.57
C THR A 122 5.79 -1.72 -10.57
N LEU A 123 4.58 -1.52 -10.06
CA LEU A 123 3.40 -1.25 -10.87
C LEU A 123 3.38 0.23 -11.22
N GLY A 124 3.65 0.55 -12.48
CA GLY A 124 3.55 1.91 -13.00
C GLY A 124 2.11 2.20 -13.37
N THR A 125 1.44 3.01 -12.56
CA THR A 125 0.14 3.54 -12.95
C THR A 125 0.33 4.81 -13.76
N ARG A 126 -0.40 4.96 -14.86
CA ARG A 126 -0.36 6.22 -15.62
C ARG A 126 -0.96 7.31 -14.75
N GLN A 127 -0.15 8.30 -14.40
CA GLN A 127 -0.65 9.49 -13.71
C GLN A 127 -1.58 10.22 -14.69
N GLU A 128 -2.89 10.21 -14.42
CA GLU A 128 -3.78 11.15 -15.08
C GLU A 128 -3.31 12.57 -14.72
N PRO A 129 -3.46 13.56 -15.61
CA PRO A 129 -3.24 14.94 -15.24
C PRO A 129 -4.08 15.24 -13.99
N PRO A 130 -3.53 15.99 -13.02
CA PRO A 130 -4.25 16.34 -11.81
C PRO A 130 -5.63 16.87 -12.19
N ARG A 131 -6.68 16.27 -11.63
CA ARG A 131 -8.03 16.78 -11.82
C ARG A 131 -8.17 18.02 -10.96
N ASP A 132 -8.48 19.16 -11.58
CA ASP A 132 -8.85 20.38 -10.86
C ASP A 132 -9.97 20.03 -9.86
N GLY A 133 -9.74 20.31 -8.57
CA GLY A 133 -10.71 20.06 -7.49
C GLY A 133 -10.47 18.86 -6.57
N ARG A 134 -9.26 18.29 -6.47
CA ARG A 134 -9.00 17.09 -5.61
C ARG A 134 -8.11 17.29 -4.38
N PHE A 135 -7.65 18.50 -4.06
CA PHE A 135 -6.86 18.71 -2.84
C PHE A 135 -7.74 19.32 -1.76
N LEU A 136 -8.14 18.49 -0.79
CA LEU A 136 -8.57 18.99 0.50
C LEU A 136 -7.32 19.48 1.23
N GLU A 137 -7.16 20.78 1.35
CA GLU A 137 -6.04 21.37 2.09
C GLU A 137 -6.30 21.21 3.59
N ILE A 138 -5.43 20.49 4.31
CA ILE A 138 -5.57 20.30 5.76
C ILE A 138 -4.67 21.30 6.47
N GLN A 139 -5.28 22.22 7.22
CA GLN A 139 -4.60 23.28 7.97
C GLN A 139 -4.82 23.10 9.47
N PHE A 140 -3.75 23.28 10.25
CA PHE A 140 -3.78 23.19 11.71
C PHE A 140 -3.63 24.58 12.31
N GLN A 141 -4.67 25.06 12.98
CA GLN A 141 -4.64 26.38 13.59
C GLN A 141 -5.53 26.40 14.84
N ARG A 142 -5.08 27.06 15.89
CA ARG A 142 -5.93 27.31 17.05
C ARG A 142 -7.01 28.31 16.69
N PHE A 143 -8.26 27.87 16.73
CA PHE A 143 -9.37 28.71 16.31
C PHE A 143 -9.50 29.96 17.19
N SER A 144 -9.10 29.86 18.47
CA SER A 144 -9.08 31.01 19.40
C SER A 144 -8.09 32.12 19.01
N THR A 145 -7.13 31.84 18.13
CA THR A 145 -6.11 32.80 17.70
C THR A 145 -6.41 33.43 16.35
N ASP A 146 -7.39 32.91 15.63
CA ASP A 146 -7.80 33.39 14.32
C ASP A 146 -9.08 34.24 14.42
N PRO A 147 -9.10 35.49 13.94
CA PRO A 147 -10.28 36.36 14.05
C PRO A 147 -11.51 35.83 13.33
N VAL A 148 -11.32 35.05 12.26
CA VAL A 148 -12.41 34.46 11.49
C VAL A 148 -12.82 33.15 12.14
N LEU A 149 -11.87 32.25 12.42
CA LEU A 149 -12.18 30.92 12.95
C LEU A 149 -12.70 30.97 14.40
N SER A 150 -12.33 31.98 15.19
CA SER A 150 -12.80 32.16 16.58
C SER A 150 -14.30 32.39 16.69
N THR A 151 -14.96 32.82 15.61
CA THR A 151 -16.41 33.05 15.58
C THR A 151 -17.23 31.75 15.59
N PHE A 152 -16.62 30.60 15.28
CA PHE A 152 -17.32 29.31 15.16
C PHE A 152 -17.39 28.52 16.48
N GLY A 153 -16.93 29.09 17.60
CA GLY A 153 -17.01 28.46 18.92
C GLY A 153 -16.02 27.31 19.14
N PRO A 154 -16.24 26.42 20.14
CA PRO A 154 -15.32 25.34 20.49
C PRO A 154 -15.49 24.12 19.58
N VAL A 155 -15.42 24.32 18.27
CA VAL A 155 -15.46 23.22 17.29
C VAL A 155 -14.06 22.63 17.09
N LEU A 156 -14.01 21.32 16.80
CA LEU A 156 -12.75 20.60 16.55
C LEU A 156 -12.23 20.80 15.13
N TYR A 157 -13.13 21.05 14.18
CA TYR A 157 -12.79 21.22 12.78
C TYR A 157 -13.79 22.13 12.06
N ARG A 158 -13.39 22.63 10.90
CA ARG A 158 -14.23 23.41 9.97
C ARG A 158 -13.85 23.06 8.54
N LEU A 159 -14.84 22.82 7.69
CA LEU A 159 -14.66 22.59 6.26
C LEU A 159 -15.13 23.83 5.48
N GLU A 160 -14.24 24.40 4.67
CA GLU A 160 -14.54 25.47 3.74
C GLU A 160 -14.59 24.90 2.32
N VAL A 161 -15.72 25.13 1.64
CA VAL A 161 -16.00 24.59 0.29
C VAL A 161 -16.35 25.69 -0.72
N ASP A 162 -16.33 26.95 -0.30
CA ASP A 162 -16.75 28.09 -1.12
C ASP A 162 -15.66 28.54 -2.13
N ASP A 163 -14.43 28.09 -1.94
CA ASP A 163 -13.28 28.34 -2.83
C ASP A 163 -13.06 27.17 -3.80
N ASP A 164 -12.33 27.41 -4.90
CA ASP A 164 -11.91 26.37 -5.87
C ASP A 164 -11.04 25.26 -5.23
N GLU A 165 -10.51 25.51 -4.03
CA GLU A 165 -9.72 24.57 -3.23
C GLU A 165 -10.40 24.35 -1.87
N PRO A 166 -11.05 23.19 -1.62
CA PRO A 166 -11.67 22.94 -0.33
C PRO A 166 -10.61 22.85 0.77
N ARG A 167 -10.86 23.47 1.93
CA ARG A 167 -9.94 23.47 3.09
C ARG A 167 -10.57 22.88 4.33
N LEU A 168 -9.89 21.95 4.99
CA LEU A 168 -10.22 21.43 6.32
C LEU A 168 -9.30 22.06 7.36
N TRP A 169 -9.87 22.91 8.21
CA TRP A 169 -9.21 23.47 9.38
C TRP A 169 -9.39 22.54 10.57
N LEU A 170 -8.30 22.22 11.27
CA LEU A 170 -8.28 21.43 12.50
C LEU A 170 -7.80 22.29 13.67
N ASN A 171 -8.56 22.29 14.76
CA ASN A 171 -8.26 23.07 15.96
C ASN A 171 -7.21 22.34 16.83
N ALA A 172 -5.93 22.72 16.68
CA ALA A 172 -4.77 22.11 17.34
C ALA A 172 -3.80 23.16 17.90
#